data_AF-A0A9E0RRW0-F1
#
_entry.id   AF-A0A9E0RRW0-F1
#
_cell.length_a   1.000
_cell.length_b   1.000
_cell.length_c   1.000
_cell.angle_alpha   90.00
_cell.angle_beta   90.00
_cell.angle_gamma   90.00
#
_symmetry.space_group_name_H-M   'P 1'
#
loop_
_entity.id
_entity.type
_entity.pdbx_description
1 polymer ?
#
loop_
_entity_poly.entity_id
_entity_poly.type
_entity_poly.pdbx_seq_one_letter_code
_entity_poly.pdbx_strand_id
1 'polypeptide(L)'
;DVAPALSNFIFPAIVDRSPLVIAISSGGASPVLARHVRSHIESTVPAAYGELADFIGEHRKAVAERLPEINQRRLFWEDVVQSEVAERVMMGRRDEAAALLLAKLNGQDACAGGEVYLIGAGPGDPDLMTFKALRLLQRADVVLYDRLVAPEIIDMARRDAEKIYVGKARANHAVPQGDINSLLVNLAQQGKKVARLKGGDPFVFGRGGEEIASLVDLGIPFQVVPGISAANGCACYAGIPLTHRDYAQSVRFLTGNLKNNRPDLPWAELAIANETLVIYMGLTALPTISEELIAHGRAGSTPIALVERGTTANQRVHVATLSTIVDVVASRDIHAPTLLIIGDVVKLQATLAWRD
;
A
#
# COMPACT_ATOMS: atom_id res chain seq x y z
N ASP A 1 9.01 39.85 -5.51
CA ASP A 1 8.70 40.77 -4.40
C ASP A 1 7.39 41.50 -4.64
N VAL A 2 6.30 41.01 -4.06
CA VAL A 2 5.03 41.73 -3.96
C VAL A 2 4.93 42.15 -2.50
N ALA A 3 5.06 43.44 -2.21
CA ALA A 3 5.14 43.98 -0.86
C ALA A 3 3.79 43.79 -0.11
N PRO A 4 3.68 42.85 0.86
CA PRO A 4 2.42 42.59 1.55
C PRO A 4 1.98 43.76 2.44
N ALA A 5 2.93 44.61 2.85
CA ALA A 5 2.72 45.73 3.78
C ALA A 5 1.97 46.94 3.17
N LEU A 6 1.78 46.98 1.84
CA LEU A 6 1.11 48.09 1.13
C LEU A 6 -0.32 47.73 0.68
N SER A 7 -0.82 46.54 1.02
CA SER A 7 -2.14 46.04 0.63
C SER A 7 -3.03 45.80 1.84
N ASN A 8 -4.34 45.93 1.68
CA ASN A 8 -5.35 45.68 2.71
C ASN A 8 -5.75 44.19 2.82
N PHE A 9 -5.16 43.32 2.01
CA PHE A 9 -5.35 41.87 2.07
C PHE A 9 -4.13 41.13 1.53
N ILE A 10 -4.01 39.84 1.87
CA ILE A 10 -2.96 38.94 1.41
C ILE A 10 -3.62 37.77 0.70
N PHE A 11 -3.14 37.41 -0.49
CA PHE A 11 -3.57 36.20 -1.18
C PHE A 11 -3.00 34.96 -0.48
N PRO A 12 -3.85 34.10 0.10
CA PRO A 12 -3.39 32.86 0.72
C PRO A 12 -2.98 31.83 -0.34
N ALA A 13 -2.23 30.82 0.08
CA ALA A 13 -2.11 29.58 -0.65
C ALA A 13 -3.45 28.82 -0.54
N ILE A 14 -4.06 28.45 -1.67
CA ILE A 14 -5.42 27.87 -1.71
C ILE A 14 -5.35 26.40 -2.13
N VAL A 15 -6.06 25.54 -1.39
CA VAL A 15 -6.45 24.20 -1.84
C VAL A 15 -7.92 24.25 -2.18
N ASP A 16 -8.23 24.08 -3.46
CA ASP A 16 -9.60 24.14 -3.97
C ASP A 16 -10.16 22.73 -4.17
N ARG A 17 -11.27 22.46 -3.49
CA ARG A 17 -12.12 21.25 -3.56
C ARG A 17 -13.57 21.69 -3.59
N SER A 18 -13.88 22.72 -4.37
CA SER A 18 -15.18 23.40 -4.41
C SER A 18 -16.35 22.41 -4.30
N PRO A 19 -17.31 22.67 -3.38
CA PRO A 19 -17.48 23.90 -2.59
C PRO A 19 -16.57 24.01 -1.35
N LEU A 20 -15.76 22.98 -1.04
CA LEU A 20 -14.80 23.04 0.07
C LEU A 20 -13.52 23.79 -0.35
N VAL A 21 -13.17 24.87 0.34
CA VAL A 21 -11.96 25.65 0.06
C VAL A 21 -11.13 25.79 1.33
N ILE A 22 -9.82 25.56 1.22
CA ILE A 22 -8.87 25.73 2.32
C ILE A 22 -7.90 26.84 1.94
N ALA A 23 -7.82 27.88 2.78
CA ALA A 23 -6.91 29.01 2.60
C ALA A 23 -5.83 28.99 3.68
N ILE A 24 -4.56 29.04 3.27
CA ILE A 24 -3.38 28.95 4.14
C ILE A 24 -2.56 30.23 3.97
N SER A 25 -2.33 30.96 5.05
CA SER A 25 -1.54 32.19 5.02
C SER A 25 -0.66 32.29 6.24
N SER A 26 0.56 32.81 6.05
CA SER A 26 1.47 33.21 7.12
C SER A 26 1.49 34.73 7.32
N GLY A 27 0.50 35.46 6.78
CA GLY A 27 0.49 36.92 6.80
C GLY A 27 1.66 37.55 6.05
N GLY A 28 2.25 36.83 5.09
CA GLY A 28 3.44 37.25 4.36
C GLY A 28 4.77 36.97 5.08
N ALA A 29 4.76 36.48 6.33
CA ALA A 29 5.96 36.22 7.10
C ALA A 29 6.79 35.04 6.55
N SER A 30 6.14 34.01 6.01
CA SER A 30 6.81 32.87 5.39
C SER A 30 5.97 32.26 4.27
N PRO A 31 6.08 32.79 3.03
CA PRO A 31 5.36 32.24 1.88
C PRO A 31 5.77 30.80 1.56
N VAL A 32 7.03 30.44 1.83
CA VAL A 32 7.57 29.09 1.61
C VAL A 32 6.90 28.08 2.53
N LEU A 33 6.70 28.41 3.81
CA LEU A 33 5.99 27.54 4.75
C LEU A 33 4.52 27.37 4.36
N ALA A 34 3.83 28.45 3.97
CA ALA A 34 2.45 28.37 3.51
C ALA A 34 2.29 27.44 2.28
N ARG A 35 3.25 27.50 1.34
CA ARG A 35 3.29 26.60 0.17
C ARG A 35 3.56 25.14 0.57
N HIS A 36 4.47 24.89 1.50
CA HIS A 36 4.76 23.54 1.99
C HIS A 36 3.54 22.91 2.66
N VAL A 37 2.85 23.66 3.53
CA VAL A 37 1.60 23.23 4.16
C VAL A 37 0.50 23.00 3.13
N ARG A 38 0.38 23.85 2.10
CA ARG A 38 -0.56 23.65 0.99
C ARG A 38 -0.34 22.30 0.31
N SER A 39 0.90 21.95 -0.01
CA SER A 39 1.22 20.67 -0.65
C SER A 39 0.85 19.47 0.24
N HIS A 40 1.02 19.58 1.56
CA HIS A 40 0.60 18.53 2.49
C HIS A 40 -0.93 18.41 2.59
N ILE A 41 -1.64 19.53 2.57
CA ILE A 41 -3.11 19.53 2.57
C ILE A 41 -3.66 19.00 1.23
N GLU A 42 -3.07 19.37 0.10
CA GLU A 42 -3.45 18.84 -1.22
C GLU A 42 -3.36 17.31 -1.28
N SER A 43 -2.37 16.74 -0.59
CA SER A 43 -2.13 15.29 -0.57
C SER A 43 -3.08 14.55 0.38
N THR A 44 -3.53 15.20 1.45
CA THR A 44 -4.42 14.63 2.46
C THR A 44 -5.90 14.86 2.20
N VAL A 45 -6.26 15.86 1.39
CA VAL A 45 -7.64 16.19 1.00
C VAL A 45 -7.86 15.84 -0.48
N PRO A 46 -8.47 14.66 -0.77
CA PRO A 46 -8.76 14.23 -2.13
C PRO A 46 -9.61 15.23 -2.92
N ALA A 47 -9.43 15.26 -4.25
CA ALA A 47 -10.26 16.04 -5.17
C ALA A 47 -11.77 15.80 -4.96
N ALA A 48 -12.14 14.54 -4.71
CA ALA A 48 -13.52 14.10 -4.53
C ALA A 48 -14.21 14.60 -3.25
N TYR A 49 -13.52 15.37 -2.38
CA TYR A 49 -14.17 16.00 -1.22
C TYR A 49 -15.16 17.10 -1.65
N GLY A 50 -15.00 17.69 -2.84
CA GLY A 50 -16.00 18.58 -3.42
C GLY A 50 -17.33 17.86 -3.64
N GLU A 51 -17.29 16.71 -4.32
CA GLU A 51 -18.45 15.85 -4.55
C GLU A 51 -19.14 15.44 -3.25
N LEU A 52 -18.36 15.14 -2.20
CA LEU A 52 -18.88 14.82 -0.88
C LEU A 52 -19.56 16.02 -0.22
N ALA A 53 -18.98 17.21 -0.33
CA ALA A 53 -19.57 18.42 0.22
C ALA A 53 -20.89 18.79 -0.48
N ASP A 54 -20.95 18.66 -1.81
CA ASP A 54 -22.18 18.84 -2.59
C ASP A 54 -23.25 17.82 -2.19
N PHE A 55 -22.88 16.54 -2.11
CA PHE A 55 -23.79 15.48 -1.69
C PHE A 55 -24.37 15.73 -0.29
N ILE A 56 -23.53 16.13 0.68
CA ILE A 56 -23.98 16.50 2.03
C ILE A 56 -24.93 17.72 1.97
N GLY A 57 -24.61 18.71 1.15
CA GLY A 57 -25.43 19.90 0.93
C GLY A 57 -26.84 19.57 0.43
N GLU A 58 -26.92 18.70 -0.59
CA GLU A 58 -28.17 18.21 -1.18
C GLU A 58 -29.08 17.50 -0.15
N HIS A 59 -28.49 16.70 0.75
CA HIS A 59 -29.23 15.85 1.69
C HIS A 59 -29.45 16.50 3.08
N ARG A 60 -28.89 17.69 3.32
CA ARG A 60 -28.94 18.38 4.63
C ARG A 60 -30.36 18.62 5.14
N LYS A 61 -31.29 19.00 4.26
CA LYS A 61 -32.68 19.27 4.62
C LYS A 61 -33.40 18.00 5.06
N ALA A 62 -33.31 16.93 4.27
CA ALA A 62 -33.93 15.64 4.58
C ALA A 62 -33.41 15.06 5.92
N VAL A 63 -32.10 15.15 6.17
CA VAL A 63 -31.52 14.73 7.46
C VAL A 63 -32.05 15.58 8.61
N ALA A 64 -32.21 16.90 8.42
CA ALA A 64 -32.70 17.78 9.47
C ALA A 64 -34.17 17.59 9.84
N GLU A 65 -35.00 17.17 8.88
CA GLU A 65 -36.39 16.80 9.13
C GLU A 65 -36.49 15.50 9.94
N ARG A 66 -35.55 14.57 9.74
CA ARG A 66 -35.53 13.27 10.45
C ARG A 66 -34.86 13.33 11.81
N LEU A 67 -33.81 14.14 11.94
CA LEU A 67 -33.02 14.34 13.16
C LEU A 67 -33.15 15.81 13.61
N PRO A 68 -34.18 16.15 14.41
CA PRO A 68 -34.46 17.54 14.79
C PRO A 68 -33.42 18.11 15.78
N GLU A 69 -32.77 17.24 16.57
CA GLU A 69 -31.72 17.58 17.53
C GLU A 69 -30.39 17.95 16.84
N ILE A 70 -29.79 19.10 17.19
CA ILE A 70 -28.52 19.57 16.62
C ILE A 70 -27.39 18.57 16.89
N ASN A 71 -27.29 18.05 18.11
CA ASN A 71 -26.22 17.12 18.50
C ASN A 71 -26.30 15.80 17.72
N GLN A 72 -27.51 15.28 17.52
CA GLN A 72 -27.72 14.06 16.73
C GLN A 72 -27.31 14.26 15.27
N ARG A 73 -27.65 15.41 14.66
CA ARG A 73 -27.20 15.73 13.29
C ARG A 73 -25.69 15.83 13.16
N ARG A 74 -25.02 16.45 14.13
CA ARG A 74 -23.56 16.58 14.14
C ARG A 74 -22.90 15.20 14.14
N LEU A 75 -23.30 14.35 15.08
CA LEU A 75 -22.79 12.98 15.20
C LEU A 75 -23.08 12.15 13.94
N PHE A 76 -24.27 12.27 13.38
CA PHE A 76 -24.64 11.60 12.13
C PHE A 76 -23.73 12.02 10.96
N TRP A 77 -23.48 13.31 10.76
CA TRP A 77 -22.60 13.77 9.68
C TRP A 77 -21.13 13.42 9.91
N GLU A 78 -20.65 13.47 11.15
CA GLU A 78 -19.31 13.00 11.51
C GLU A 78 -19.12 11.53 11.12
N ASP A 79 -20.12 10.71 11.37
CA ASP A 79 -20.13 9.30 10.99
C ASP A 79 -20.25 9.09 9.46
N VAL A 80 -21.14 9.84 8.77
CA VAL A 80 -21.30 9.76 7.31
C VAL A 80 -20.01 10.08 6.56
N VAL A 81 -19.27 11.13 6.96
CA VAL A 81 -17.99 11.51 6.32
C VAL A 81 -16.91 10.41 6.51
N GLN A 82 -17.11 9.53 7.48
CA GLN A 82 -16.21 8.42 7.81
C GLN A 82 -16.73 7.06 7.36
N SER A 83 -17.91 6.97 6.75
CA SER A 83 -18.56 5.72 6.37
C SER A 83 -18.47 5.42 4.87
N GLU A 84 -19.00 4.26 4.48
CA GLU A 84 -19.12 3.83 3.09
C GLU A 84 -19.90 4.83 2.23
N VAL A 85 -20.83 5.61 2.80
CA VAL A 85 -21.53 6.68 2.08
C VAL A 85 -20.53 7.65 1.45
N ALA A 86 -19.58 8.16 2.23
CA ALA A 86 -18.57 9.09 1.72
C ALA A 86 -17.70 8.45 0.63
N GLU A 87 -17.38 7.16 0.77
CA GLU A 87 -16.58 6.46 -0.22
C GLU A 87 -17.31 6.25 -1.54
N ARG A 88 -18.58 5.86 -1.50
CA ARG A 88 -19.42 5.70 -2.70
C ARG A 88 -19.55 7.03 -3.44
N VAL A 89 -19.74 8.14 -2.72
CA VAL A 89 -19.72 9.48 -3.32
C VAL A 89 -18.36 9.77 -3.96
N MET A 90 -17.25 9.53 -3.25
CA MET A 90 -15.91 9.79 -3.78
C MET A 90 -15.54 8.90 -4.97
N MET A 91 -16.21 7.76 -5.16
CA MET A 91 -16.08 6.88 -6.33
C MET A 91 -17.05 7.23 -7.47
N GLY A 92 -17.85 8.29 -7.34
CA GLY A 92 -18.87 8.70 -8.32
C GLY A 92 -20.16 7.86 -8.29
N ARG A 93 -20.34 6.99 -7.28
CA ARG A 93 -21.52 6.12 -7.12
C ARG A 93 -22.57 6.78 -6.25
N ARG A 94 -23.11 7.91 -6.71
CA ARG A 94 -24.04 8.75 -5.94
C ARG A 94 -25.34 8.03 -5.55
N ASP A 95 -25.90 7.21 -6.44
CA ASP A 95 -27.15 6.49 -6.16
C ASP A 95 -26.99 5.45 -5.05
N GLU A 96 -25.89 4.69 -5.07
CA GLU A 96 -25.52 3.75 -3.99
C GLU A 96 -25.33 4.51 -2.67
N ALA A 97 -24.66 5.66 -2.71
CA ALA A 97 -24.42 6.50 -1.53
C ALA A 97 -25.74 7.03 -0.94
N ALA A 98 -26.68 7.48 -1.77
CA ALA A 98 -27.99 7.97 -1.34
C ALA A 98 -28.81 6.85 -0.67
N ALA A 99 -28.80 5.65 -1.25
CA ALA A 99 -29.46 4.48 -0.67
C ALA A 99 -28.87 4.12 0.71
N LEU A 100 -27.54 4.11 0.85
CA LEU A 100 -26.85 3.88 2.11
C LEU A 100 -27.15 4.96 3.15
N LEU A 101 -27.16 6.23 2.74
CA LEU A 101 -27.50 7.36 3.62
C LEU A 101 -28.92 7.24 4.18
N LEU A 102 -29.89 6.88 3.33
CA LEU A 102 -31.28 6.67 3.73
C LEU A 102 -31.43 5.46 4.67
N ALA A 103 -30.77 4.34 4.38
CA ALA A 103 -30.75 3.18 5.27
C ALA A 103 -30.22 3.56 6.66
N LYS A 104 -29.11 4.31 6.69
CA LYS A 104 -28.49 4.80 7.92
C LYS A 104 -29.39 5.77 8.70
N LEU A 105 -30.05 6.70 8.01
CA LEU A 105 -31.06 7.61 8.59
C LEU A 105 -32.23 6.86 9.23
N ASN A 106 -32.62 5.71 8.66
CA ASN A 106 -33.71 4.89 9.17
C ASN A 106 -33.29 3.98 10.34
N GLY A 107 -32.05 4.08 10.81
CA GLY A 107 -31.50 3.15 11.80
C GLY A 107 -31.36 1.72 11.28
N GLN A 108 -31.55 1.52 9.96
CA GLN A 108 -31.28 0.28 9.25
C GLN A 108 -29.81 0.27 8.81
N ASP A 109 -28.94 0.60 9.76
CA ASP A 109 -27.51 0.65 9.52
C ASP A 109 -27.05 -0.79 9.27
N ALA A 110 -27.03 -1.21 7.99
CA ALA A 110 -26.34 -2.41 7.58
C ALA A 110 -24.85 -2.35 7.98
N CYS A 111 -24.35 -1.14 8.30
CA CYS A 111 -23.00 -0.80 8.73
C CYS A 111 -22.80 -0.78 10.26
N ALA A 112 -23.72 -1.34 11.05
CA ALA A 112 -23.41 -1.72 12.45
C ALA A 112 -22.50 -2.96 12.54
N GLY A 113 -22.17 -3.57 11.39
CA GLY A 113 -21.18 -4.64 11.26
C GLY A 113 -19.77 -4.10 11.08
N GLY A 114 -18.77 -4.86 11.51
CA GLY A 114 -17.37 -4.51 11.30
C GLY A 114 -16.97 -4.69 9.84
N GLU A 115 -15.84 -4.10 9.48
CA GLU A 115 -15.35 -4.01 8.12
C GLU A 115 -13.87 -4.36 8.10
N VAL A 116 -13.39 -4.99 7.02
CA VAL A 116 -11.97 -5.33 6.86
C VAL A 116 -11.30 -4.48 5.79
N TYR A 117 -10.22 -3.79 6.16
CA TYR A 117 -9.34 -3.08 5.24
C TYR A 117 -8.10 -3.93 4.93
N LEU A 118 -8.00 -4.44 3.72
CA LEU A 118 -6.81 -5.11 3.23
C LEU A 118 -5.85 -4.08 2.62
N ILE A 119 -4.79 -3.73 3.35
CA ILE A 119 -3.95 -2.57 3.04
C ILE A 119 -2.54 -3.01 2.65
N GLY A 120 -2.11 -2.60 1.45
CA GLY A 120 -0.72 -2.66 1.04
C GLY A 120 0.12 -1.61 1.76
N ALA A 121 1.04 -2.04 2.61
CA ALA A 121 1.93 -1.19 3.39
C ALA A 121 3.10 -0.64 2.55
N GLY A 122 3.36 -1.20 1.37
CA GLY A 122 4.58 -0.89 0.62
C GLY A 122 5.78 -1.72 1.11
N PRO A 123 6.96 -1.54 0.48
CA PRO A 123 8.12 -2.42 0.65
C PRO A 123 8.94 -2.17 1.92
N GLY A 124 8.66 -1.08 2.65
CA GLY A 124 9.29 -0.78 3.94
C GLY A 124 9.27 0.71 4.26
N ASP A 125 9.62 1.55 3.30
CA ASP A 125 9.60 3.01 3.45
C ASP A 125 8.17 3.53 3.72
N PRO A 126 7.90 4.17 4.87
CA PRO A 126 6.58 4.67 5.21
C PRO A 126 6.05 5.73 4.23
N ASP A 127 6.93 6.49 3.57
CA ASP A 127 6.53 7.52 2.59
C ASP A 127 5.99 6.91 1.29
N LEU A 128 6.14 5.60 1.09
CA LEU A 128 5.56 4.85 -0.03
C LEU A 128 4.14 4.34 0.26
N MET A 129 3.59 4.59 1.46
CA MET A 129 2.18 4.33 1.73
C MET A 129 1.29 5.25 0.90
N THR A 130 0.18 4.70 0.40
CA THR A 130 -0.82 5.51 -0.28
C THR A 130 -1.65 6.31 0.74
N PHE A 131 -2.15 7.48 0.35
CA PHE A 131 -3.00 8.29 1.24
C PHE A 131 -4.28 7.56 1.66
N LYS A 132 -4.86 6.71 0.79
CA LYS A 132 -6.01 5.88 1.16
C LYS A 132 -5.62 4.85 2.23
N ALA A 133 -4.44 4.23 2.13
CA ALA A 133 -3.94 3.28 3.12
C ALA A 133 -3.78 3.94 4.49
N LEU A 134 -3.11 5.11 4.54
CA LEU A 134 -2.93 5.87 5.78
C LEU A 134 -4.28 6.26 6.40
N ARG A 135 -5.22 6.76 5.60
CA ARG A 135 -6.55 7.16 6.08
C ARG A 135 -7.33 5.99 6.69
N LEU A 136 -7.33 4.82 6.06
CA LEU A 136 -8.02 3.64 6.59
C LEU A 136 -7.30 3.07 7.83
N LEU A 137 -5.98 3.08 7.83
CA LEU A 137 -5.17 2.67 8.98
C LEU A 137 -5.44 3.53 10.21
N GLN A 138 -5.65 4.84 10.03
CA GLN A 138 -6.03 5.76 11.10
C GLN A 138 -7.48 5.62 11.58
N ARG A 139 -8.34 4.93 10.82
CA ARG A 139 -9.74 4.64 11.18
C ARG A 139 -9.92 3.30 11.89
N ALA A 140 -8.99 2.36 11.70
CA ALA A 140 -9.12 1.00 12.20
C ALA A 140 -9.11 0.94 13.74
N ASP A 141 -9.96 0.08 14.29
CA ASP A 141 -9.98 -0.27 15.71
C ASP A 141 -8.93 -1.33 16.05
N VAL A 142 -8.63 -2.21 15.08
CA VAL A 142 -7.65 -3.29 15.23
C VAL A 142 -6.77 -3.35 13.99
N VAL A 143 -5.46 -3.48 14.19
CA VAL A 143 -4.45 -3.60 13.13
C VAL A 143 -3.78 -4.97 13.21
N LEU A 144 -4.01 -5.80 12.19
CA LEU A 144 -3.35 -7.09 12.03
C LEU A 144 -2.18 -6.95 11.06
N TYR A 145 -0.96 -7.19 11.55
CA TYR A 145 0.26 -7.00 10.78
C TYR A 145 1.17 -8.22 10.86
N ASP A 146 2.01 -8.39 9.85
CA ASP A 146 3.03 -9.45 9.81
C ASP A 146 4.44 -8.85 9.78
N ARG A 147 5.43 -9.74 9.76
CA ARG A 147 6.86 -9.40 9.84
C ARG A 147 7.35 -8.47 8.72
N LEU A 148 6.68 -8.43 7.57
CA LEU A 148 7.12 -7.62 6.43
C LEU A 148 6.68 -6.16 6.52
N VAL A 149 5.82 -5.83 7.49
CA VAL A 149 5.39 -4.45 7.72
C VAL A 149 6.39 -3.76 8.64
N ALA A 150 6.91 -2.61 8.22
CA ALA A 150 7.87 -1.84 9.01
C ALA A 150 7.22 -1.28 10.29
N PRO A 151 7.93 -1.25 11.44
CA PRO A 151 7.42 -0.68 12.69
C PRO A 151 6.87 0.75 12.54
N GLU A 152 7.56 1.58 11.75
CA GLU A 152 7.22 2.97 11.49
C GLU A 152 5.84 3.11 10.82
N ILE A 153 5.44 2.14 10.00
CA ILE A 153 4.10 2.09 9.38
C ILE A 153 3.03 1.71 10.42
N ILE A 154 3.35 0.77 11.31
CA ILE A 154 2.42 0.34 12.38
C ILE A 154 2.15 1.51 13.35
N ASP A 155 3.13 2.40 13.53
CA ASP A 155 3.01 3.58 14.37
C ASP A 155 2.21 4.73 13.75
N MET A 156 1.91 4.67 12.45
CA MET A 156 0.96 5.58 11.79
C MET A 156 -0.51 5.25 12.08
N ALA A 157 -0.78 4.10 12.69
CA ALA A 157 -2.12 3.71 13.11
C ALA A 157 -2.70 4.64 14.18
N ARG A 158 -4.02 4.58 14.33
CA ARG A 158 -4.74 5.24 15.43
C ARG A 158 -4.10 4.86 16.77
N ARG A 159 -3.87 5.83 17.67
CA ARG A 159 -3.09 5.61 18.91
C ARG A 159 -3.69 4.57 19.85
N ASP A 160 -5.01 4.46 19.87
CA ASP A 160 -5.82 3.55 20.69
C ASP A 160 -6.21 2.26 19.94
N ALA A 161 -5.76 2.08 18.69
CA ALA A 161 -6.02 0.84 17.97
C ALA A 161 -5.26 -0.34 18.59
N GLU A 162 -5.94 -1.48 18.70
CA GLU A 162 -5.35 -2.74 19.14
C GLU A 162 -4.43 -3.28 18.03
N LYS A 163 -3.15 -3.54 18.34
CA LYS A 163 -2.15 -4.00 17.36
C LYS A 163 -1.87 -5.50 17.56
N ILE A 164 -2.28 -6.34 16.61
CA ILE A 164 -2.13 -7.81 16.67
C ILE A 164 -1.11 -8.28 15.65
N TYR A 165 -0.02 -8.90 16.12
CA TYR A 165 0.96 -9.54 15.25
C TYR A 165 0.49 -10.93 14.83
N VAL A 166 0.41 -11.18 13.52
CA VAL A 166 -0.04 -12.46 12.92
C VAL A 166 1.07 -13.17 12.13
N GLY A 167 2.31 -12.69 12.21
CA GLY A 167 3.46 -13.26 11.49
C GLY A 167 4.05 -14.51 12.16
N LYS A 168 4.82 -15.29 11.39
CA LYS A 168 5.56 -16.45 11.88
C LYS A 168 6.78 -16.01 12.70
N ALA A 169 6.73 -16.12 14.03
CA ALA A 169 7.95 -16.10 14.84
C ALA A 169 8.63 -17.47 14.74
N ARG A 170 9.93 -17.52 14.43
CA ARG A 170 10.70 -18.76 14.22
C ARG A 170 10.73 -19.73 15.42
N ALA A 171 10.14 -19.38 16.57
CA ALA A 171 10.25 -20.15 17.82
C ALA A 171 8.93 -20.29 18.62
N ASN A 172 7.78 -19.80 18.16
CA ASN A 172 6.51 -19.99 18.87
C ASN A 172 5.39 -20.33 17.91
N HIS A 173 4.51 -21.23 18.34
CA HIS A 173 3.45 -21.86 17.54
C HIS A 173 2.85 -20.91 16.51
N ALA A 174 2.97 -21.32 15.24
CA ALA A 174 2.42 -20.60 14.12
C ALA A 174 0.92 -20.37 14.32
N VAL A 175 0.43 -19.21 13.88
CA VAL A 175 -0.99 -19.02 13.56
C VAL A 175 -1.13 -19.51 12.10
N PRO A 176 -1.69 -20.70 11.84
CA PRO A 176 -2.09 -21.12 10.51
C PRO A 176 -2.80 -20.01 9.72
N GLN A 177 -2.69 -20.02 8.39
CA GLN A 177 -3.42 -19.04 7.58
C GLN A 177 -4.94 -19.08 7.83
N GLY A 178 -5.49 -20.28 8.09
CA GLY A 178 -6.90 -20.43 8.48
C GLY A 178 -7.26 -19.60 9.71
N ASP A 179 -6.36 -19.55 10.69
CA ASP A 179 -6.57 -18.83 11.93
C ASP A 179 -6.52 -17.30 11.73
N ILE A 180 -5.73 -16.80 10.77
CA ILE A 180 -5.73 -15.37 10.38
C ILE A 180 -7.07 -15.01 9.74
N ASN A 181 -7.56 -15.82 8.80
CA ASN A 181 -8.84 -15.60 8.15
C ASN A 181 -9.98 -15.61 9.18
N SER A 182 -9.99 -16.59 10.08
CA SER A 182 -10.96 -16.66 11.17
C SER A 182 -10.88 -15.45 12.11
N LEU A 183 -9.68 -14.96 12.41
CA LEU A 183 -9.50 -13.77 13.25
C LEU A 183 -10.08 -12.52 12.57
N LEU A 184 -9.82 -12.31 11.27
CA LEU A 184 -10.41 -11.21 10.51
C LEU A 184 -11.94 -11.24 10.57
N VAL A 185 -12.52 -12.41 10.30
CA VAL A 185 -13.96 -12.66 10.36
C VAL A 185 -14.52 -12.36 11.75
N ASN A 186 -13.91 -12.92 12.79
CA ASN A 186 -14.39 -12.78 14.17
C ASN A 186 -14.37 -11.33 14.64
N LEU A 187 -13.31 -10.58 14.33
CA LEU A 187 -13.19 -9.18 14.70
C LEU A 187 -14.21 -8.31 13.95
N ALA A 188 -14.41 -8.57 12.66
CA ALA A 188 -15.43 -7.86 11.88
C ALA A 188 -16.86 -8.19 12.38
N GLN A 189 -17.15 -9.44 12.73
CA GLN A 189 -18.45 -9.82 13.32
C GLN A 189 -18.71 -9.18 14.69
N GLN A 190 -17.66 -8.76 15.41
CA GLN A 190 -17.77 -7.98 16.64
C GLN A 190 -18.06 -6.49 16.39
N GLY A 191 -18.23 -6.05 15.13
CA GLY A 191 -18.44 -4.64 14.81
C GLY A 191 -17.16 -3.83 14.61
N LYS A 192 -15.97 -4.44 14.71
CA LYS A 192 -14.70 -3.72 14.64
C LYS A 192 -14.29 -3.39 13.21
N LYS A 193 -13.66 -2.24 12.99
CA LYS A 193 -12.93 -1.91 11.76
C LYS A 193 -11.53 -2.48 11.83
N VAL A 194 -11.22 -3.44 10.96
CA VAL A 194 -10.00 -4.25 11.03
C VAL A 194 -9.06 -3.92 9.87
N ALA A 195 -7.91 -3.33 10.15
CA ALA A 195 -6.86 -3.14 9.15
C ALA A 195 -5.92 -4.35 9.09
N ARG A 196 -5.96 -5.12 8.00
CA ARG A 196 -4.95 -6.13 7.67
C ARG A 196 -3.84 -5.48 6.85
N LEU A 197 -2.74 -5.11 7.54
CA LEU A 197 -1.53 -4.59 6.90
C LEU A 197 -0.70 -5.72 6.30
N LYS A 198 -0.36 -5.59 5.01
CA LYS A 198 0.46 -6.56 4.27
C LYS A 198 1.64 -5.85 3.66
N GLY A 199 2.85 -6.40 3.83
CA GLY A 199 4.05 -5.87 3.18
C GLY A 199 3.92 -5.89 1.65
N GLY A 200 4.34 -4.81 1.00
CA GLY A 200 4.21 -4.61 -0.44
C GLY A 200 2.77 -4.36 -0.87
N ASP A 201 2.28 -5.17 -1.80
CA ASP A 201 0.92 -5.12 -2.33
C ASP A 201 0.11 -6.36 -1.89
N PRO A 202 -1.18 -6.23 -1.51
CA PRO A 202 -1.99 -7.36 -1.05
C PRO A 202 -2.12 -8.53 -2.04
N PHE A 203 -2.07 -8.25 -3.34
CA PHE A 203 -2.35 -9.21 -4.41
C PHE A 203 -1.11 -9.70 -5.15
N VAL A 204 0.06 -9.08 -4.95
CA VAL A 204 1.33 -9.58 -5.48
C VAL A 204 2.00 -10.48 -4.45
N PHE A 205 1.81 -11.80 -4.58
CA PHE A 205 2.34 -12.84 -3.66
C PHE A 205 1.97 -12.66 -2.18
N GLY A 206 1.02 -11.78 -1.86
CA GLY A 206 0.57 -11.50 -0.50
C GLY A 206 -0.51 -12.45 0.03
N ARG A 207 -1.09 -13.32 -0.80
CA ARG A 207 -2.26 -14.17 -0.45
C ARG A 207 -3.53 -13.40 -0.09
N GLY A 208 -3.64 -12.12 -0.47
CA GLY A 208 -4.81 -11.30 -0.18
C GLY A 208 -6.12 -11.86 -0.75
N GLY A 209 -6.08 -12.56 -1.89
CA GLY A 209 -7.26 -13.19 -2.47
C GLY A 209 -7.86 -14.31 -1.59
N GLU A 210 -7.02 -15.09 -0.91
CA GLU A 210 -7.48 -16.14 0.01
C GLU A 210 -8.16 -15.54 1.25
N GLU A 211 -7.59 -14.44 1.78
CA GLU A 211 -8.14 -13.71 2.93
C GLU A 211 -9.51 -13.10 2.60
N ILE A 212 -9.67 -12.54 1.39
CA ILE A 212 -10.93 -11.93 0.93
C ILE A 212 -12.01 -12.97 0.65
N ALA A 213 -11.67 -14.12 0.06
CA ALA A 213 -12.65 -15.16 -0.25
C ALA A 213 -13.48 -15.54 1.00
N SER A 214 -12.80 -15.71 2.14
CA SER A 214 -13.48 -15.99 3.42
C SER A 214 -14.42 -14.87 3.89
N LEU A 215 -14.13 -13.61 3.57
CA LEU A 215 -14.99 -12.47 3.91
C LEU A 215 -16.22 -12.40 2.99
N VAL A 216 -16.03 -12.67 1.70
CA VAL A 216 -17.10 -12.74 0.70
C VAL A 216 -18.11 -13.81 1.07
N ASP A 217 -17.63 -15.02 1.41
CA ASP A 217 -18.49 -16.17 1.76
C ASP A 217 -19.40 -15.89 2.96
N LEU A 218 -18.98 -14.97 3.84
CA LEU A 218 -19.69 -14.59 5.07
C LEU A 218 -20.39 -13.23 4.97
N GLY A 219 -20.36 -12.58 3.80
CA GLY A 219 -21.00 -11.28 3.57
C GLY A 219 -20.39 -10.14 4.41
N ILE A 220 -19.13 -10.25 4.81
CA ILE A 220 -18.44 -9.23 5.60
C ILE A 220 -17.95 -8.11 4.66
N PRO A 221 -18.30 -6.83 4.92
CA PRO A 221 -17.79 -5.72 4.15
C PRO A 221 -16.27 -5.63 4.19
N PHE A 222 -15.64 -5.38 3.04
CA PHE A 222 -14.20 -5.21 2.96
C PHE A 222 -13.79 -4.23 1.87
N GLN A 223 -12.59 -3.68 2.03
CA GLN A 223 -11.92 -2.87 1.02
C GLN A 223 -10.50 -3.35 0.80
N VAL A 224 -10.03 -3.23 -0.44
CA VAL A 224 -8.64 -3.47 -0.80
C VAL A 224 -7.99 -2.15 -1.19
N VAL A 225 -6.85 -1.85 -0.58
CA VAL A 225 -6.02 -0.70 -0.93
C VAL A 225 -4.69 -1.22 -1.47
N PRO A 226 -4.37 -0.96 -2.75
CA PRO A 226 -3.11 -1.39 -3.33
C PRO A 226 -1.94 -0.69 -2.65
N GLY A 227 -0.79 -1.36 -2.67
CA GLY A 227 0.48 -0.84 -2.16
C GLY A 227 1.55 -0.85 -3.22
N ILE A 228 2.65 -0.13 -2.98
CA ILE A 228 3.83 -0.25 -3.83
C ILE A 228 4.42 -1.65 -3.61
N SER A 229 4.38 -2.50 -4.64
CA SER A 229 4.96 -3.85 -4.54
C SER A 229 6.49 -3.81 -4.44
N ALA A 230 7.09 -4.83 -3.83
CA ALA A 230 8.54 -4.90 -3.64
C ALA A 230 9.31 -4.83 -4.95
N ALA A 231 8.78 -5.39 -6.05
CA ALA A 231 9.38 -5.25 -7.38
C ALA A 231 9.59 -3.78 -7.76
N ASN A 232 8.53 -2.98 -7.74
CA ASN A 232 8.59 -1.58 -8.15
C ASN A 232 9.45 -0.76 -7.18
N GLY A 233 9.26 -0.95 -5.87
CA GLY A 233 10.03 -0.24 -4.86
C GLY A 233 11.52 -0.53 -4.96
N CYS A 234 11.91 -1.81 -4.93
CA CYS A 234 13.32 -2.19 -5.03
C CYS A 234 13.94 -1.73 -6.34
N ALA A 235 13.25 -1.87 -7.47
CA ALA A 235 13.72 -1.41 -8.77
C ALA A 235 14.06 0.09 -8.80
N CYS A 236 13.10 0.93 -8.39
CA CYS A 236 13.29 2.38 -8.37
C CYS A 236 14.42 2.81 -7.41
N TYR A 237 14.47 2.21 -6.23
CA TYR A 237 15.44 2.59 -5.19
C TYR A 237 16.82 1.95 -5.36
N ALA A 238 16.94 0.89 -6.16
CA ALA A 238 18.22 0.30 -6.55
C ALA A 238 18.78 0.91 -7.84
N GLY A 239 18.04 1.78 -8.54
CA GLY A 239 18.46 2.29 -9.86
C GLY A 239 18.38 1.24 -10.97
N ILE A 240 17.48 0.26 -10.85
CA ILE A 240 17.31 -0.83 -11.81
C ILE A 240 15.90 -0.74 -12.39
N PRO A 241 15.68 -0.04 -13.51
CA PRO A 241 14.35 0.01 -14.11
C PRO A 241 13.92 -1.39 -14.56
N LEU A 242 12.67 -1.77 -14.31
CA LEU A 242 12.20 -3.12 -14.67
C LEU A 242 12.08 -3.31 -16.19
N THR A 243 11.86 -2.22 -16.92
CA THR A 243 11.84 -2.18 -18.38
C THR A 243 12.79 -1.12 -18.89
N HIS A 244 13.36 -1.35 -20.07
CA HIS A 244 14.11 -0.36 -20.81
C HIS A 244 14.07 -0.76 -22.28
N ARG A 245 13.89 0.22 -23.18
CA ARG A 245 13.63 -0.01 -24.61
C ARG A 245 14.63 -0.98 -25.24
N ASP A 246 15.91 -0.84 -24.86
CA ASP A 246 17.00 -1.61 -25.44
C ASP A 246 17.31 -2.93 -24.71
N TYR A 247 16.68 -3.19 -23.55
CA TYR A 247 17.05 -4.33 -22.69
C TYR A 247 15.90 -5.30 -22.41
N ALA A 248 14.68 -4.81 -22.17
CA ALA A 248 13.56 -5.66 -21.78
C ALA A 248 12.22 -5.09 -22.23
N GLN A 249 11.47 -5.89 -22.98
CA GLN A 249 10.12 -5.58 -23.45
C GLN A 249 9.03 -6.18 -22.55
N SER A 250 9.40 -7.13 -21.69
CA SER A 250 8.52 -7.78 -20.73
C SER A 250 9.17 -7.87 -19.36
N VAL A 251 8.32 -7.97 -18.33
CA VAL A 251 8.72 -8.21 -16.95
C VAL A 251 7.89 -9.37 -16.41
N ARG A 252 8.54 -10.34 -15.76
CA ARG A 252 7.87 -11.49 -15.15
C ARG A 252 8.10 -11.49 -13.65
N PHE A 253 7.00 -11.46 -12.89
CA PHE A 253 7.02 -11.60 -11.44
C PHE A 253 6.84 -13.06 -11.07
N LEU A 254 7.80 -13.61 -10.32
CA LEU A 254 7.89 -15.02 -9.98
C LEU A 254 8.11 -15.20 -8.48
N THR A 255 7.78 -16.38 -7.99
CA THR A 255 8.08 -16.80 -6.62
C THR A 255 9.12 -17.91 -6.63
N GLY A 256 10.19 -17.73 -5.87
CA GLY A 256 11.19 -18.76 -5.58
C GLY A 256 10.80 -19.65 -4.40
N ASN A 257 9.56 -19.52 -3.89
CA ASN A 257 9.08 -20.37 -2.81
C ASN A 257 9.09 -21.84 -3.25
N LEU A 258 9.72 -22.68 -2.43
CA LEU A 258 9.97 -24.08 -2.78
C LEU A 258 8.69 -24.90 -2.59
N LYS A 259 8.27 -25.63 -3.61
CA LYS A 259 7.32 -26.73 -3.48
C LYS A 259 8.14 -28.02 -3.58
N ASN A 260 8.13 -28.88 -2.56
CA ASN A 260 8.99 -30.07 -2.48
C ASN A 260 10.50 -29.77 -2.54
N ASN A 261 10.98 -28.74 -1.83
CA ASN A 261 12.39 -28.33 -1.76
C ASN A 261 13.06 -27.87 -3.08
N ARG A 262 12.30 -27.71 -4.17
CA ARG A 262 12.78 -27.07 -5.41
C ARG A 262 11.78 -26.02 -5.93
N PRO A 263 12.23 -24.98 -6.63
CA PRO A 263 11.31 -24.09 -7.35
C PRO A 263 10.73 -24.86 -8.54
N ASP A 264 9.41 -24.91 -8.63
CA ASP A 264 8.68 -25.48 -9.77
C ASP A 264 8.36 -24.34 -10.74
N LEU A 265 9.33 -23.98 -11.58
CA LEU A 265 9.25 -22.86 -12.52
C LEU A 265 9.42 -23.37 -13.97
N PRO A 266 8.78 -22.73 -14.97
CA PRO A 266 8.90 -23.13 -16.37
C PRO A 266 10.23 -22.67 -16.97
N TRP A 267 11.34 -23.29 -16.57
CA TRP A 267 12.71 -22.84 -16.83
C TRP A 267 13.00 -22.53 -18.30
N ALA A 268 12.52 -23.37 -19.23
CA ALA A 268 12.66 -23.15 -20.66
C ALA A 268 12.07 -21.82 -21.15
N GLU A 269 10.94 -21.38 -20.56
CA GLU A 269 10.34 -20.09 -20.88
C GLU A 269 11.07 -18.91 -20.22
N LEU A 270 11.70 -19.15 -19.06
CA LEU A 270 12.39 -18.11 -18.29
C LEU A 270 13.81 -17.83 -18.80
N ALA A 271 14.36 -18.71 -19.63
CA ALA A 271 15.69 -18.55 -20.20
C ALA A 271 15.78 -17.45 -21.30
N ILE A 272 14.66 -16.88 -21.73
CA ILE A 272 14.60 -15.84 -22.76
C ILE A 272 15.39 -14.59 -22.32
N ALA A 273 16.32 -14.13 -23.18
CA ALA A 273 17.28 -13.08 -22.84
C ALA A 273 16.66 -11.68 -22.67
N ASN A 274 15.64 -11.33 -23.48
CA ASN A 274 15.07 -9.98 -23.57
C ASN A 274 13.93 -9.72 -22.56
N GLU A 275 13.97 -10.40 -21.41
CA GLU A 275 12.99 -10.26 -20.33
C GLU A 275 13.67 -9.94 -19.01
N THR A 276 13.03 -9.10 -18.21
CA THR A 276 13.41 -8.90 -16.80
C THR A 276 12.64 -9.88 -15.93
N LEU A 277 13.35 -10.79 -15.25
CA LEU A 277 12.75 -11.65 -14.24
C LEU A 277 12.90 -11.00 -12.87
N VAL A 278 11.81 -10.94 -12.11
CA VAL A 278 11.82 -10.49 -10.72
C VAL A 278 11.31 -11.61 -9.84
N ILE A 279 12.19 -12.15 -8.99
CA ILE A 279 11.91 -13.34 -8.19
C ILE A 279 11.81 -12.95 -6.72
N TYR A 280 10.61 -13.12 -6.16
CA TYR A 280 10.29 -12.97 -4.76
C TYR A 280 10.69 -14.23 -4.00
N MET A 281 11.06 -14.09 -2.71
CA MET A 281 11.39 -15.24 -1.85
C MET A 281 12.48 -16.16 -2.45
N GLY A 282 13.36 -15.61 -3.29
CA GLY A 282 14.33 -16.39 -4.07
C GLY A 282 15.67 -16.66 -3.39
N LEU A 283 15.96 -16.07 -2.22
CA LEU A 283 17.30 -16.16 -1.60
C LEU A 283 17.76 -17.60 -1.38
N THR A 284 16.93 -18.44 -0.75
CA THR A 284 17.26 -19.85 -0.50
C THR A 284 17.32 -20.67 -1.80
N ALA A 285 16.56 -20.27 -2.81
CA ALA A 285 16.47 -20.93 -4.11
C ALA A 285 17.52 -20.45 -5.12
N LEU A 286 18.32 -19.42 -4.77
CA LEU A 286 19.22 -18.73 -5.69
C LEU A 286 20.21 -19.67 -6.41
N PRO A 287 20.83 -20.67 -5.75
CA PRO A 287 21.71 -21.62 -6.44
C PRO A 287 20.96 -22.37 -7.55
N THR A 288 19.81 -22.97 -7.22
CA THR A 288 18.99 -23.71 -8.18
C THR A 288 18.46 -22.83 -9.30
N ILE A 289 17.99 -21.61 -8.99
CA ILE A 289 17.52 -20.65 -10.01
C ILE A 289 18.65 -20.35 -11.02
N SER A 290 19.86 -20.11 -10.53
CA SER A 290 21.00 -19.75 -11.36
C SER A 290 21.43 -20.92 -12.25
N GLU A 291 21.52 -22.12 -11.67
CA GLU A 291 21.85 -23.37 -12.38
C GLU A 291 20.81 -23.69 -13.47
N GLU A 292 19.52 -23.68 -13.13
CA GLU A 292 18.44 -24.05 -14.05
C GLU A 292 18.31 -23.05 -15.20
N LEU A 293 18.43 -21.74 -14.94
CA LEU A 293 18.40 -20.74 -16.01
C LEU A 293 19.56 -20.91 -16.99
N ILE A 294 20.77 -21.19 -16.49
CA ILE A 294 21.95 -21.44 -17.33
C ILE A 294 21.78 -22.72 -18.12
N ALA A 295 21.33 -23.80 -17.47
CA ALA A 295 21.10 -25.10 -18.11
C ALA A 295 20.07 -25.02 -19.24
N HIS A 296 19.09 -24.12 -19.13
CA HIS A 296 18.05 -23.89 -20.14
C HIS A 296 18.40 -22.82 -21.18
N GLY A 297 19.65 -22.34 -21.21
CA GLY A 297 20.19 -21.51 -22.30
C GLY A 297 20.32 -20.03 -22.00
N ARG A 298 20.05 -19.57 -20.76
CA ARG A 298 20.36 -18.20 -20.37
C ARG A 298 21.87 -18.06 -20.16
N ALA A 299 22.48 -16.98 -20.66
CA ALA A 299 23.93 -16.82 -20.56
C ALA A 299 24.37 -16.70 -19.09
N GLY A 300 25.43 -17.40 -18.69
CA GLY A 300 26.00 -17.27 -17.34
C GLY A 300 26.52 -15.86 -17.02
N SER A 301 26.83 -15.07 -18.06
CA SER A 301 27.17 -13.66 -17.97
C SER A 301 25.96 -12.73 -17.79
N THR A 302 24.72 -13.23 -17.86
CA THR A 302 23.53 -12.41 -17.65
C THR A 302 23.59 -11.73 -16.29
N PRO A 303 23.44 -10.40 -16.23
CA PRO A 303 23.43 -9.65 -14.98
C PRO A 303 22.27 -10.03 -14.07
N ILE A 304 22.55 -10.05 -12.78
CA ILE A 304 21.57 -10.24 -11.71
C ILE A 304 21.90 -9.30 -10.55
N ALA A 305 20.85 -8.74 -9.94
CA ALA A 305 20.93 -8.02 -8.69
C ALA A 305 20.11 -8.72 -7.62
N LEU A 306 20.67 -8.79 -6.41
CA LEU A 306 19.92 -9.08 -5.19
C LEU A 306 19.77 -7.77 -4.41
N VAL A 307 18.52 -7.35 -4.22
CA VAL A 307 18.17 -6.18 -3.41
C VAL A 307 17.68 -6.66 -2.05
N GLU A 308 18.43 -6.36 -1.01
CA GLU A 308 18.08 -6.64 0.39
C GLU A 308 17.40 -5.41 1.02
N ARG A 309 16.31 -5.65 1.77
CA ARG A 309 15.57 -4.63 2.54
C ARG A 309 15.31 -3.35 1.73
N GLY A 310 14.82 -3.54 0.50
CA GLY A 310 14.58 -2.47 -0.46
C GLY A 310 13.76 -1.31 0.14
N THR A 311 14.09 -0.10 -0.30
CA THR A 311 13.53 1.19 0.13
C THR A 311 13.78 1.58 1.59
N THR A 312 14.21 0.67 2.46
CA THR A 312 14.58 1.01 3.84
C THR A 312 15.95 1.70 3.92
N ALA A 313 16.25 2.33 5.06
CA ALA A 313 17.58 2.89 5.33
C ALA A 313 18.70 1.82 5.34
N ASN A 314 18.35 0.54 5.51
CA ASN A 314 19.28 -0.58 5.54
C ASN A 314 19.31 -1.35 4.21
N GLN A 315 18.90 -0.72 3.11
CA GLN A 315 18.92 -1.30 1.78
C GLN A 315 20.36 -1.66 1.39
N ARG A 316 20.56 -2.85 0.80
CA ARG A 316 21.83 -3.23 0.17
C ARG A 316 21.57 -3.84 -1.20
N VAL A 317 22.38 -3.47 -2.18
CA VAL A 317 22.27 -3.98 -3.55
C VAL A 317 23.52 -4.77 -3.89
N HIS A 318 23.34 -6.02 -4.30
CA HIS A 318 24.41 -6.94 -4.66
C HIS A 318 24.29 -7.28 -6.15
N VAL A 319 25.17 -6.71 -6.97
CA VAL A 319 25.19 -6.94 -8.42
C VAL A 319 26.28 -7.96 -8.77
N ALA A 320 25.93 -8.94 -9.60
CA ALA A 320 26.85 -9.93 -10.15
C ALA A 320 26.30 -10.49 -11.48
N THR A 321 26.80 -11.65 -11.90
CA THR A 321 26.24 -12.43 -13.01
C THR A 321 25.59 -13.71 -12.51
N LEU A 322 24.75 -14.36 -13.32
CA LEU A 322 24.16 -15.66 -12.96
C LEU A 322 25.22 -16.69 -12.52
N SER A 323 26.39 -16.69 -13.15
CA SER A 323 27.49 -17.61 -12.78
C SER A 323 28.21 -17.26 -11.47
N THR A 324 28.08 -16.05 -10.95
CA THR A 324 28.91 -15.57 -9.81
C THR A 324 28.10 -15.12 -8.60
N ILE A 325 26.80 -14.88 -8.76
CA ILE A 325 25.95 -14.34 -7.69
C ILE A 325 25.88 -15.24 -6.45
N VAL A 326 25.94 -16.56 -6.63
CA VAL A 326 25.90 -17.52 -5.51
C VAL A 326 27.09 -17.31 -4.58
N ASP A 327 28.29 -17.15 -5.14
CA ASP A 327 29.52 -16.89 -4.37
C ASP A 327 29.50 -15.50 -3.72
N VAL A 328 28.98 -14.49 -4.44
CA VAL A 328 28.81 -13.13 -3.92
C VAL A 328 27.86 -13.10 -2.73
N VAL A 329 26.79 -13.89 -2.77
CA VAL A 329 25.83 -13.99 -1.67
C VAL A 329 26.40 -14.81 -0.51
N ALA A 330 27.08 -15.93 -0.78
CA ALA A 330 27.67 -16.79 0.25
C ALA A 330 28.79 -16.09 1.06
N SER A 331 29.51 -15.16 0.43
CA SER A 331 30.56 -14.36 1.09
C SER A 331 30.04 -13.17 1.90
N ARG A 332 28.72 -12.97 1.96
CA ARG A 332 28.09 -11.82 2.62
C ARG A 332 27.00 -12.26 3.59
N ASP A 333 26.82 -11.47 4.64
CA ASP A 333 25.76 -11.68 5.61
C ASP A 333 24.45 -11.04 5.14
N ILE A 334 23.66 -11.77 4.34
CA ILE A 334 22.43 -11.31 3.70
C ILE A 334 21.20 -11.72 4.51
N HIS A 335 20.33 -10.75 4.79
CA HIS A 335 19.09 -10.98 5.54
C HIS A 335 17.85 -10.76 4.68
N ALA A 336 16.82 -11.57 4.91
CA ALA A 336 15.50 -11.35 4.32
C ALA A 336 14.80 -10.13 4.97
N PRO A 337 13.94 -9.39 4.24
CA PRO A 337 13.46 -9.67 2.88
C PRO A 337 14.46 -9.29 1.78
N THR A 338 14.49 -10.09 0.72
CA THR A 338 15.31 -9.87 -0.48
C THR A 338 14.48 -10.05 -1.75
N LEU A 339 14.90 -9.40 -2.83
CA LEU A 339 14.32 -9.53 -4.16
C LEU A 339 15.45 -9.78 -5.18
N LEU A 340 15.26 -10.73 -6.09
CA LEU A 340 16.17 -10.94 -7.22
C LEU A 340 15.62 -10.23 -8.45
N ILE A 341 16.49 -9.52 -9.18
CA ILE A 341 16.19 -8.93 -10.48
C ILE A 341 17.23 -9.45 -11.47
N ILE A 342 16.79 -10.18 -12.50
CA ILE A 342 17.65 -10.84 -13.49
C ILE A 342 17.34 -10.26 -14.86
N GLY A 343 18.38 -9.81 -15.57
CA GLY A 343 18.25 -9.26 -16.91
C GLY A 343 19.20 -8.10 -17.15
N ASP A 344 19.31 -7.72 -18.42
CA ASP A 344 20.28 -6.70 -18.83
C ASP A 344 19.99 -5.30 -18.27
N VAL A 345 18.76 -5.04 -17.82
CA VAL A 345 18.42 -3.80 -17.10
C VAL A 345 19.26 -3.56 -15.86
N VAL A 346 19.83 -4.61 -15.25
CA VAL A 346 20.73 -4.48 -14.08
C VAL A 346 22.02 -3.73 -14.44
N LYS A 347 22.45 -3.72 -15.71
CA LYS A 347 23.62 -2.94 -16.16
C LYS A 347 23.45 -1.44 -15.88
N LEU A 348 22.20 -0.95 -15.87
CA LEU A 348 21.87 0.45 -15.61
C LEU A 348 22.04 0.85 -14.14
N GLN A 349 22.18 -0.12 -13.22
CA GLN A 349 22.36 0.14 -11.80
C GLN A 349 23.54 1.09 -11.54
N ALA A 350 24.66 0.89 -12.24
CA ALA A 350 25.87 1.67 -12.04
C ALA A 350 25.72 3.15 -12.45
N THR A 351 24.76 3.49 -13.31
CA THR A 351 24.54 4.86 -13.81
C THR A 351 23.29 5.52 -13.24
N LEU A 352 22.30 4.73 -12.82
CA LEU A 352 21.00 5.22 -12.32
C LEU A 352 20.83 5.08 -10.81
N ALA A 353 21.77 4.45 -10.09
CA ALA A 353 21.76 4.45 -8.64
C ALA A 353 21.89 5.89 -8.12
N TRP A 354 20.81 6.40 -7.54
CA TRP A 354 20.70 7.75 -7.01
C TRP A 354 20.69 7.79 -5.48
N ARG A 355 20.59 6.62 -4.84
CA ARG A 355 20.57 6.42 -3.40
C ARG A 355 21.87 5.72 -3.00
N ASP A 356 22.60 6.33 -2.08
CA ASP A 356 23.88 5.84 -1.58
C ASP A 356 23.74 4.56 -0.73
#